data_AF-A0A8X6S0F0-F1
#
_entry.id   AF-A0A8X6S0F0-F1
#
_cell.length_a   1.000
_cell.length_b   1.000
_cell.length_c   1.000
_cell.angle_alpha   90.00
_cell.angle_beta   90.00
_cell.angle_gamma   90.00
#
_symmetry.space_group_name_H-M   'P 1'
#
loop_
_entity.id
_entity.type
_entity.pdbx_description
1 polymer ?
#
loop_
_entity_poly.entity_id
_entity_poly.type
_entity_poly.pdbx_seq_one_letter_code
_entity_poly.pdbx_strand_id
1 'polypeptide(L)' 'MRWVGHIVRMSLERAALKIFKATSSNKRPKGRRWKDCVDEDFAILKVKNWRSISGRRAEWERLLRKVETHKGLSCQY' A
#
# COMPACT_ATOMS: atom_id res chain seq x y z
N MET A 1 -6.13 -0.59 -3.70
CA MET A 1 -4.71 -1.07 -3.73
C MET A 1 -3.84 -0.68 -4.92
N ARG A 2 -4.37 -0.51 -6.13
CA ARG A 2 -3.54 -0.24 -7.34
C ARG A 2 -2.69 1.03 -7.23
N TRP A 3 -3.23 2.05 -6.54
CA TRP A 3 -2.57 3.34 -6.28
C TRP A 3 -1.30 3.23 -5.42
N VAL A 4 -1.22 2.27 -4.50
CA VAL A 4 -0.04 2.10 -3.62
C VAL A 4 1.20 1.75 -4.43
N GLY A 5 1.08 0.75 -5.30
CA GLY A 5 2.18 0.38 -6.18
C GLY A 5 2.48 1.46 -7.20
N HIS A 6 1.53 2.34 -7.54
CA HIS A 6 1.83 3.52 -8.33
C HIS A 6 2.71 4.51 -7.55
N ILE A 7 2.36 4.86 -6.31
CA ILE A 7 3.15 5.77 -5.46
C ILE A 7 4.56 5.24 -5.22
N VAL A 8 4.73 3.95 -4.94
CA VAL A 8 6.06 3.35 -4.70
C VAL A 8 6.95 3.40 -5.95
N ARG A 9 6.35 3.35 -7.15
CA ARG A 9 7.06 3.42 -8.43
C ARG A 9 7.20 4.83 -9.00
N MET A 10 6.52 5.83 -8.42
CA MET A 10 6.77 7.22 -8.79
C MET A 10 8.21 7.59 -8.43
N SER A 11 8.87 8.40 -9.26
CA SER A 11 10.24 8.83 -8.98
C SER A 11 10.33 9.49 -7.59
N LEU A 12 11.47 9.28 -6.91
CA LEU A 12 11.76 9.76 -5.55
C LEU A 12 11.66 11.28 -5.38
N GLU A 13 11.67 12.01 -6.48
CA GLU A 13 11.58 13.47 -6.51
C GLU A 13 10.15 13.97 -6.25
N ARG A 14 9.13 13.12 -6.44
CA ARG A 14 7.74 13.54 -6.27
C ARG A 14 7.33 13.56 -4.79
N ALA A 15 6.68 14.67 -4.40
CA ALA A 15 6.18 14.92 -3.05
C ALA A 15 5.36 13.76 -2.46
N ALA A 16 4.57 13.05 -3.29
CA ALA A 16 3.75 11.92 -2.86
C ALA A 16 4.57 10.78 -2.24
N LEU A 17 5.71 10.40 -2.81
CA LEU A 17 6.56 9.34 -2.26
C LEU A 17 7.30 9.80 -1.01
N LYS A 18 7.70 11.08 -0.94
CA LYS A 18 8.26 11.69 0.27
C LYS A 18 7.25 11.70 1.41
N ILE A 19 6.00 12.07 1.16
CA ILE A 19 4.89 12.05 2.13
C ILE A 19 4.55 10.60 2.54
N PHE A 20 4.57 9.66 1.60
CA PHE A 20 4.37 8.23 1.88
C PHE A 20 5.44 7.65 2.81
N LYS A 21 6.70 8.04 2.59
CA LYS A 21 7.85 7.59 3.38
C LYS A 21 7.95 8.35 4.71
N ALA A 22 7.54 9.62 4.75
CA ALA A 22 7.53 10.43 5.95
C ALA A 22 6.59 9.78 6.99
N THR A 23 7.21 9.14 7.99
CA THR A 23 6.50 8.56 9.12
C THR A 23 5.82 9.68 9.88
N SER A 24 4.49 9.70 9.89
CA SER A 24 3.73 10.64 10.72
C SER A 24 3.93 10.27 12.19
N SER A 25 4.93 10.90 12.81
CA SER A 25 5.29 10.73 14.23
C SER A 25 4.19 11.15 15.21
N ASN A 26 3.09 11.76 14.75
CA ASN A 26 2.10 12.36 15.64
C ASN A 26 0.94 11.41 15.96
N LYS A 27 0.90 11.03 17.25
CA LYS A 27 -0.17 10.35 18.00
C LYS A 27 -1.47 11.18 18.01
N ARG A 28 -2.19 11.30 16.90
CA ARG A 28 -3.55 11.86 16.89
C ARG A 28 -4.56 10.81 16.42
N PRO A 29 -5.66 10.59 17.16
CA PRO A 29 -6.68 9.63 16.76
C PRO A 29 -7.63 10.34 15.80
N LYS A 30 -7.57 10.03 14.50
CA LYS A 30 -8.64 10.34 13.54
C LYS A 30 -8.34 9.70 12.18
N GLY A 31 -9.16 8.70 11.83
CA GLY A 31 -9.23 8.10 10.50
C GLY A 31 -8.06 7.16 10.19
N ARG A 32 -8.37 5.91 9.88
CA ARG A 32 -7.43 4.86 9.46
C ARG A 32 -6.36 5.48 8.55
N ARG A 33 -5.12 5.58 9.04
CA ARG A 33 -4.02 6.05 8.21
C ARG A 33 -3.99 5.11 7.02
N TRP A 34 -4.11 5.66 5.83
CA TRP A 34 -4.10 4.92 4.58
C TRP A 34 -2.92 3.93 4.48
N LYS A 35 -1.78 4.22 5.13
CA LYS A 35 -0.65 3.30 5.27
C LYS A 35 -0.98 2.08 6.16
N ASP A 36 -1.62 2.30 7.30
CA ASP A 36 -2.04 1.25 8.23
C ASP A 36 -3.15 0.39 7.60
N CYS A 37 -4.07 1.01 6.86
CA CYS A 37 -5.10 0.33 6.07
C CYS A 37 -4.44 -0.63 5.06
N VAL A 38 -3.42 -0.15 4.34
CA VAL A 38 -2.67 -0.95 3.36
C VAL A 38 -1.88 -2.07 4.04
N ASP A 39 -1.24 -1.80 5.18
CA ASP A 39 -0.54 -2.83 5.96
C ASP A 39 -1.52 -3.87 6.54
N GLU A 40 -2.72 -3.49 6.97
CA GLU A 40 -3.79 -4.39 7.46
C GLU A 40 -4.32 -5.29 6.34
N ASP A 41 -4.64 -4.72 5.18
CA ASP A 41 -5.08 -5.48 4.00
C ASP A 41 -3.98 -6.46 3.53
N PHE A 42 -2.70 -6.07 3.57
CA PHE A 42 -1.59 -7.00 3.27
C PHE A 42 -1.33 -8.01 4.38
N ALA A 43 -1.63 -7.71 5.63
CA ALA A 43 -1.59 -8.66 6.73
C ALA A 43 -2.67 -9.74 6.58
N ILE A 44 -3.89 -9.37 6.16
CA ILE A 44 -4.98 -10.31 5.82
C ILE A 44 -4.54 -11.25 4.69
N LEU A 45 -3.84 -10.70 3.69
CA LEU A 45 -3.29 -11.46 2.57
C LEU A 45 -2.01 -12.25 2.92
N LYS A 46 -1.50 -12.13 4.16
CA LYS A 46 -0.24 -12.73 4.65
C LYS A 46 1.01 -12.33 3.85
N VAL A 47 1.02 -11.14 3.26
CA VAL A 47 2.13 -10.62 2.45
C VAL A 47 2.92 -9.59 3.25
N LYS A 48 4.02 -10.01 3.87
CA LYS A 48 4.88 -9.11 4.69
C LYS A 48 5.82 -8.22 3.86
N ASN A 49 6.24 -8.67 2.68
CA ASN A 49 7.23 -8.00 1.83
C ASN A 49 6.59 -7.18 0.69
N TRP A 50 5.33 -6.77 0.83
CA TRP A 50 4.57 -6.08 -0.21
C TRP A 50 5.25 -4.80 -0.71
N ARG A 51 6.00 -4.08 0.14
CA ARG A 51 6.77 -2.87 -0.23
C ARG A 51 7.81 -3.18 -1.31
N SER A 52 8.54 -4.29 -1.17
CA SER A 52 9.52 -4.74 -2.16
C SER A 52 8.83 -5.18 -3.46
N ILE A 53 7.74 -5.93 -3.33
CA ILE A 53 6.93 -6.42 -4.45
C ILE A 53 6.31 -5.26 -5.24
N SER A 54 5.88 -4.19 -4.56
CA SER A 54 5.23 -3.05 -5.19
C SER A 54 6.13 -2.25 -6.14
N GLY A 55 7.45 -2.34 -5.98
CA GLY A 55 8.42 -1.79 -6.92
C GLY A 55 8.50 -2.58 -8.24
N ARG A 56 8.19 -3.88 -8.20
CA ARG A 56 8.21 -4.78 -9.36
C ARG A 56 6.82 -4.89 -9.98
N ARG A 57 6.61 -4.22 -11.13
CA ARG A 57 5.28 -4.14 -11.77
C ARG A 57 4.61 -5.51 -11.99
N ALA A 58 5.35 -6.49 -12.53
CA ALA A 58 4.79 -7.80 -12.85
C ALA A 58 4.37 -8.59 -11.59
N GLU A 59 5.19 -8.55 -10.53
CA GLU A 59 4.86 -9.20 -9.26
C GLU A 59 3.71 -8.48 -8.55
N TRP A 60 3.69 -7.15 -8.61
CA TRP A 60 2.60 -6.35 -8.06
C TRP A 60 1.26 -6.64 -8.75
N GLU A 61 1.23 -6.75 -10.08
CA GLU A 61 0.01 -7.10 -10.81
C GLU A 61 -0.45 -8.53 -10.50
N ARG A 62 0.48 -9.49 -10.33
CA ARG A 62 0.16 -10.85 -9.90
C ARG A 62 -0.43 -10.87 -8.49
N LEU A 63 0.10 -10.04 -7.60
CA LEU A 63 -0.42 -9.87 -6.24
C LEU A 63 -1.84 -9.28 -6.28
N LEU A 64 -2.05 -8.19 -7.02
CA LEU A 64 -3.34 -7.53 -7.15
C LEU A 64 -4.44 -8.45 -7.71
N ARG A 65 -4.11 -9.33 -8.66
CA ARG A 65 -5.07 -10.34 -9.14
C ARG A 65 -5.53 -11.30 -8.04
N LYS A 66 -4.62 -11.71 -7.14
CA LYS A 66 -4.98 -12.52 -5.96
C LYS A 66 -5.84 -11.71 -4.99
N VAL A 67 -5.47 -10.45 -4.76
CA VAL A 67 -6.19 -9.50 -3.89
C VAL A 67 -7.61 -9.24 -4.36
N GLU A 68 -7.84 -9.07 -5.67
CA GLU A 68 -9.16 -8.81 -6.27
C GLU A 68 -10.14 -9.98 -6.10
N THR A 69 -9.61 -11.19 -5.92
CA THR A 69 -10.41 -12.39 -5.64
C THR A 69 -10.91 -12.43 -4.19
N HIS A 70 -10.24 -11.71 -3.27
CA HIS A 70 -10.65 -11.59 -1.88
C HIS A 70 -11.61 -10.40 -1.70
N LYS A 71 -12.92 -10.70 -1.60
CA LYS A 71 -13.94 -9.71 -1.20
C LYS A 71 -13.77 -9.36 0.29
N GLY A 72 -13.58 -8.08 0.62
CA GLY A 72 -13.52 -7.60 2.02
C GLY A 72 -12.30 -6.74 2.39
N LEU A 73 -11.49 -6.30 1.42
CA LEU A 73 -10.33 -5.45 1.69
C LEU A 73 -10.75 -3.98 1.82
N SER A 74 -10.30 -3.34 2.90
CA SER A 74 -10.85 -2.07 3.37
C SER A 74 -10.38 -0.86 2.54
N CYS A 75 -9.29 -0.99 1.78
CA CYS A 75 -8.73 0.10 0.95
C CYS A 75 -8.92 -0.15 -0.57
N GLN A 76 -10.03 -0.82 -0.94
CA GLN A 76 -10.46 -1.01 -2.33
C GLN A 76 -11.35 0.12 -2.88
N TYR A 77 -11.90 1.00 -2.01
CA TYR A 77 -12.68 2.18 -2.39
C TYR A 77 -11.83 3.44 -2.59
#